data_AF-A0A5E4KB76-F1
#
_entry.id   AF-A0A5E4KB76-F1
#
_cell.length_a   1.000
_cell.length_b   1.000
_cell.length_c   1.000
_cell.angle_alpha   90.00
_cell.angle_beta   90.00
_cell.angle_gamma   90.00
#
_symmetry.space_group_name_H-M   'P 1'
#
loop_
_entity.id
_entity.type
_entity.pdbx_description
1 polymer ?
#
loop_
_entity_poly.entity_id
_entity_poly.type
_entity_poly.pdbx_seq_one_letter_code
_entity_poly.pdbx_strand_id
1 'polypeptide(L)' 'MYEISDEPIDYAEEIGNIIVHFTKKGRPVILEILDASEFLAETTKITMRSFDETPVEVPS' A
#
# COMPACT_ATOMS: atom_id res chain seq x y z
N MET A 1 -2.78 8.35 -8.72
CA MET A 1 -1.38 8.80 -8.69
C MET A 1 -1.23 9.82 -7.59
N TYR A 2 -0.23 9.64 -6.73
CA TYR A 2 0.14 10.55 -5.65
C TYR A 2 1.64 10.82 -5.74
N GLU A 3 2.02 12.09 -5.78
CA GLU A 3 3.41 12.53 -5.90
C GLU A 3 3.99 12.81 -4.51
N ILE A 4 5.15 12.23 -4.23
CA ILE A 4 5.84 12.29 -2.94
C ILE A 4 7.01 13.28 -2.99
N SER A 5 7.64 13.41 -4.16
CA SER A 5 8.81 14.26 -4.41
C SER A 5 8.90 14.62 -5.89
N ASP A 6 9.57 15.73 -6.18
CA ASP A 6 9.92 16.22 -7.51
C ASP A 6 11.27 15.69 -8.04
N GLU A 7 11.88 14.72 -7.35
CA GLU A 7 13.15 14.13 -7.77
C GLU A 7 13.02 13.28 -9.05
N PRO A 8 14.09 13.13 -9.85
CA PRO A 8 14.03 12.35 -11.09
C PRO A 8 13.73 10.86 -10.87
N ILE A 9 12.82 10.33 -11.68
CA ILE A 9 12.50 8.90 -11.74
C ILE A 9 13.60 8.15 -12.50
N ASP A 10 14.06 7.03 -11.94
CA ASP A 10 15.07 6.15 -12.53
C ASP A 10 14.46 4.80 -12.93
N TYR A 11 13.61 4.22 -12.08
CA TYR A 11 12.90 2.96 -12.34
C TYR A 11 11.55 2.92 -11.61
N ALA A 12 10.74 1.91 -11.91
CA ALA A 12 9.49 1.65 -11.21
C ALA A 12 9.38 0.16 -10.86
N GLU A 13 8.70 -0.14 -9.76
CA GLU A 13 8.36 -1.51 -9.35
C GLU A 13 6.84 -1.64 -9.25
N GLU A 14 6.31 -2.72 -9.83
CA GLU A 14 4.91 -3.10 -9.72
C GLU A 14 4.76 -4.16 -8.63
N ILE A 15 3.90 -3.88 -7.65
CA ILE A 15 3.61 -4.77 -6.53
C ILE A 15 2.09 -4.92 -6.45
N GLY A 16 1.60 -5.98 -7.09
CA GLY A 16 0.16 -6.25 -7.19
C GLY A 16 -0.55 -5.13 -7.93
N ASN A 17 -1.46 -4.45 -7.23
CA ASN A 17 -2.29 -3.36 -7.75
C ASN A 17 -1.59 -1.99 -7.80
N ILE A 18 -0.36 -1.89 -7.30
CA ILE A 18 0.34 -0.63 -7.08
C ILE A 18 1.61 -0.56 -7.94
N ILE A 19 1.90 0.62 -8.48
CA ILE A 19 3.21 0.93 -9.06
C ILE A 19 3.89 2.00 -8.21
N VAL A 20 5.16 1.78 -7.85
CA VAL A 20 5.97 2.76 -7.13
C VAL A 20 7.14 3.17 -8.02
N HIS A 21 7.27 4.47 -8.27
CA HIS A 21 8.39 5.05 -9.01
C HIS A 21 9.48 5.46 -8.03
N PHE A 22 10.72 5.13 -8.37
CA PHE A 22 11.88 5.38 -7.52
C PHE A 22 12.95 6.22 -8.22
N THR A 23 13.69 6.97 -7.41
CA THR A 23 14.97 7.54 -7.80
C THR A 23 16.04 6.45 -7.90
N LYS A 24 17.18 6.76 -8.52
CA LYS A 24 18.35 5.85 -8.59
C LYS A 24 18.88 5.37 -7.22
N LYS A 25 18.55 6.10 -6.14
CA LYS A 25 18.90 5.75 -4.76
C LYS A 25 17.81 4.93 -4.03
N GLY A 26 16.76 4.49 -4.74
CA GLY A 26 15.65 3.73 -4.17
C GLY A 26 14.68 4.55 -3.33
N ARG A 27 14.67 5.89 -3.46
CA ARG A 27 13.68 6.75 -2.78
C ARG A 27 12.40 6.85 -3.62
N PRO A 28 11.21 6.71 -3.01
CA PRO A 28 9.95 6.79 -3.74
C PRO A 28 9.66 8.23 -4.18
N VAL A 29 9.17 8.36 -5.41
CA VAL A 29 8.84 9.64 -6.06
C VAL A 29 7.33 9.72 -6.32
N ILE A 30 6.76 8.64 -6.85
CA ILE A 30 5.33 8.56 -7.21
C ILE A 30 4.77 7.23 -6.76
N LEU A 31 3.54 7.26 -6.27
CA LEU A 31 2.71 6.10 -5.98
C LEU A 31 1.50 6.08 -6.91
N GLU A 32 1.30 4.99 -7.64
CA GLU A 32 0.15 4.78 -8.51
C GLU A 32 -0.66 3.59 -8.03
N ILE A 33 -1.97 3.79 -7.92
CA ILE A 33 -2.95 2.74 -7.65
C ILE A 33 -3.65 2.48 -8.97
N LEU A 34 -3.53 1.25 -9.49
CA LEU A 34 -4.05 0.88 -10.80
C LEU A 34 -5.58 0.72 -10.77
N ASP A 35 -6.09 0.00 -9.77
CA ASP A 35 -7.52 -0.13 -9.49
C ASP A 35 -7.80 0.21 -8.02
N ALA A 36 -8.34 1.42 -7.79
CA ALA A 36 -8.64 1.87 -6.44
C ALA A 36 -9.72 1.03 -5.74
N SER A 37 -10.64 0.42 -6.50
CA SER A 37 -11.71 -0.40 -5.93
C SER A 37 -11.17 -1.72 -5.39
N GLU A 38 -10.29 -2.37 -6.14
CA GLU A 38 -9.60 -3.59 -5.72
C GLU A 38 -8.67 -3.32 -4.53
N PHE A 39 -7.87 -2.24 -4.60
CA PHE A 39 -7.00 -1.81 -3.50
C PHE A 39 -7.76 -1.63 -2.18
N LEU A 40 -8.90 -0.94 -2.21
CA LEU A 40 -9.73 -0.73 -1.02
C LEU A 40 -10.35 -2.04 -0.51
N ALA A 41 -10.75 -2.93 -1.42
CA ALA A 41 -11.30 -4.24 -1.03
C ALA A 41 -10.24 -5.12 -0.35
N GLU A 42 -9.01 -5.16 -0.87
CA GLU A 42 -7.89 -5.91 -0.28
C GLU A 42 -7.48 -5.35 1.09
N THR A 43 -7.28 -4.03 1.17
CA THR A 43 -6.91 -3.36 2.43
C THR A 43 -7.98 -3.52 3.51
N THR A 44 -9.26 -3.48 3.14
CA THR A 44 -10.38 -3.73 4.07
C THR A 44 -10.36 -5.18 4.59
N LYS A 45 -10.18 -6.18 3.71
CA LYS A 45 -10.11 -7.60 4.10
C LYS A 45 -8.95 -7.86 5.08
N ILE A 46 -7.78 -7.29 4.81
CA ILE A 46 -6.60 -7.41 5.68
C ILE A 46 -6.91 -6.79 7.04
N THR A 47 -7.43 -5.57 7.04
CA THR A 47 -7.78 -4.83 8.26
C THR A 47 -8.76 -5.60 9.13
N MET A 48 -9.83 -6.16 8.53
CA MET A 48 -10.82 -6.97 9.25
C MET A 48 -10.24 -8.25 9.85
N ARG A 49 -9.32 -8.94 9.15
CA ARG A 49 -8.63 -10.11 9.70
C ARG A 49 -7.81 -9.78 10.94
N SER A 50 -7.11 -8.64 10.94
CA SER A 50 -6.31 -8.20 12.09
C SER A 50 -7.14 -7.92 13.35
N PHE A 51 -8.44 -7.64 13.22
CA PHE A 51 -9.33 -7.42 14.37
C PHE A 51 -9.94 -8.71 14.94
N ASP A 52 -9.94 -9.81 14.20
CA ASP A 52 -10.48 -11.10 14.66
C ASP A 52 -9.51 -11.84 15.60
N GLU A 53 -8.23 -11.43 15.62
CA GLU A 53 -7.15 -12.10 16.35
C GLU A 53 -6.96 -11.63 17.81
N THR A 54 -7.88 -10.86 18.40
CA THR A 54 -7.90 -10.63 19.85
C THR A 54 -8.89 -11.58 20.53
N PRO A 55 -8.43 -12.64 21.23
CA PRO A 55 -9.31 -13.38 22.14
C PRO A 55 -9.78 -12.40 23.22
N VAL A 56 -11.08 -12.15 23.27
CA VAL A 56 -11.69 -11.42 24.38
C VAL A 56 -11.65 -12.35 25.60
N GLU A 57 -10.64 -12.22 26.46
CA GLU A 57 -10.71 -12.82 27.79
C GLU A 57 -11.84 -12.16 28.56
N VAL A 58 -12.96 -12.86 28.71
CA VAL A 58 -14.06 -12.46 29.58
C VAL A 58 -13.64 -12.66 31.04
N PRO A 59 -13.50 -11.60 31.86
CA PRO A 59 -13.22 -11.77 33.27
C PRO A 59 -14.45 -12.36 33.97
N SER A 60 -14.18 -13.38 34.80
CA SER A 60 -15.16 -14.15 35.59
C SER A 60 -15.74 -13.37 36.76
#